data_AF-A0A117LSF0-F1
#
_entry.id   AF-A0A117LSF0-F1
#
_cell.length_a   1.000
_cell.length_b   1.000
_cell.length_c   1.000
_cell.angle_alpha   90.00
_cell.angle_beta   90.00
_cell.angle_gamma   90.00
#
_symmetry.space_group_name_H-M   'P 1'
#
loop_
_entity.id
_entity.type
_entity.pdbx_description
1 polymer ?
#
loop_
_entity_poly.entity_id
_entity_poly.type
_entity_poly.pdbx_seq_one_letter_code
_entity_poly.pdbx_strand_id
1 'polypeptide(L)'
;MKPVSLKEIADQLDCLTQGCVCYLNKKTGEIAEILTEYMAIAEDSEEDDDFSKYLGWEQDAIREALTVLDNWDDYIELPDEDEVNDYRIMEDFCYSQENEKLKN
;
A
#
# COMPACT_ATOMS: atom_id res chain seq x y z
N MET A 1 -3.80 -8.19 17.67
CA MET A 1 -4.29 -7.88 16.31
C MET A 1 -5.80 -7.77 16.37
N LYS A 2 -6.34 -6.63 15.95
CA LYS A 2 -7.80 -6.46 15.83
C LYS A 2 -8.25 -7.16 14.54
N PRO A 3 -9.36 -7.93 14.54
CA PRO A 3 -9.90 -8.48 13.30
C PRO A 3 -10.25 -7.35 12.32
N VAL A 4 -9.89 -7.52 11.05
CA VAL A 4 -10.18 -6.57 9.96
C VAL A 4 -11.00 -7.31 8.91
N SER A 5 -11.94 -6.60 8.27
CA SER A 5 -12.76 -7.16 7.21
C SER A 5 -11.97 -7.21 5.91
N LEU A 6 -11.76 -8.41 5.35
CA LEU A 6 -11.17 -8.55 4.02
C LEU A 6 -11.98 -7.83 2.93
N LYS A 7 -13.30 -7.73 3.12
CA LYS A 7 -14.15 -6.97 2.20
C LYS A 7 -13.83 -5.47 2.26
N GLU A 8 -13.65 -4.91 3.45
CA GLU A 8 -13.32 -3.48 3.58
C GLU A 8 -11.95 -3.16 2.98
N ILE A 9 -10.99 -4.08 3.13
CA ILE A 9 -9.68 -3.98 2.48
C ILE A 9 -9.86 -4.01 0.95
N ALA A 10 -10.60 -4.98 0.42
CA ALA A 10 -10.84 -5.08 -1.02
C ALA A 10 -11.57 -3.87 -1.60
N ASP A 11 -12.62 -3.38 -0.91
CA ASP A 11 -13.39 -2.20 -1.33
C ASP A 11 -12.48 -0.94 -1.36
N GLN A 12 -11.48 -0.84 -0.48
CA GLN A 12 -10.48 0.23 -0.51
C GLN A 12 -9.45 0.05 -1.62
N LEU A 13 -8.99 -1.18 -1.84
CA LEU A 13 -8.06 -1.51 -2.95
C LEU A 13 -8.67 -1.16 -4.32
N ASP A 14 -9.97 -1.38 -4.50
CA ASP A 14 -10.70 -1.01 -5.73
C ASP A 14 -10.80 0.51 -5.95
N CYS A 15 -10.64 1.31 -4.89
CA CYS A 15 -10.73 2.77 -4.94
C CYS A 15 -9.36 3.46 -4.89
N LEU A 16 -8.26 2.70 -4.97
CA LEU A 16 -6.92 3.24 -4.82
C LEU A 16 -6.63 4.34 -5.83
N THR A 17 -5.98 5.38 -5.34
CA THR A 17 -5.43 6.40 -6.22
C THR A 17 -4.17 5.85 -6.88
N GLN A 18 -4.09 5.98 -8.21
CA GLN A 18 -2.89 5.60 -8.94
C GLN A 18 -1.66 6.34 -8.40
N GLY A 19 -0.58 5.59 -8.12
CA GLY A 19 0.64 6.14 -7.53
C GLY A 19 0.60 6.31 -6.01
N CYS A 20 -0.36 5.68 -5.33
CA CYS A 20 -0.33 5.48 -3.88
C CYS A 20 0.17 4.08 -3.52
N VAL A 21 0.80 3.99 -2.36
CA VAL A 21 1.11 2.76 -1.63
C VAL A 21 0.25 2.71 -0.36
N CYS A 22 -0.20 1.51 0.02
CA CYS A 22 -1.11 1.33 1.13
C CYS A 22 -0.56 0.39 2.21
N TYR A 23 -0.76 0.78 3.46
CA TYR A 23 -0.26 0.03 4.62
C TYR A 23 -1.36 -0.23 5.64
N LEU A 24 -1.61 -1.50 5.95
CA LEU A 24 -2.52 -1.92 6.99
C LEU A 24 -1.83 -1.93 8.35
N ASN A 25 -2.29 -1.09 9.28
CA ASN A 25 -1.83 -1.12 10.66
C ASN A 25 -2.43 -2.33 11.40
N LYS A 26 -1.59 -3.30 11.80
CA LYS A 26 -2.00 -4.54 12.49
C LYS A 26 -2.60 -4.32 13.89
N LYS A 27 -2.28 -3.17 14.51
CA LYS A 27 -2.76 -2.81 15.85
C LYS A 27 -4.14 -2.18 15.80
N THR A 28 -4.36 -1.21 14.90
CA THR A 28 -5.62 -0.45 14.82
C THR A 28 -6.63 -1.03 13.82
N GLY A 29 -6.13 -1.70 12.77
CA GLY A 29 -6.90 -2.17 11.63
C GLY A 29 -7.20 -1.07 10.61
N GLU A 30 -6.54 0.08 10.71
CA GLU A 30 -6.68 1.20 9.77
C GLU A 30 -5.67 1.07 8.63
N ILE A 31 -6.03 1.63 7.47
CA ILE A 31 -5.19 1.66 6.29
C ILE A 31 -4.69 3.09 6.10
N ALA A 32 -3.37 3.22 5.98
CA ALA A 32 -2.71 4.45 5.56
C ALA A 32 -2.52 4.40 4.05
N GLU A 33 -2.96 5.43 3.33
CA GLU A 33 -2.76 5.61 1.89
C GLU A 33 -1.80 6.79 1.69
N ILE A 34 -0.65 6.51 1.09
CA ILE A 34 0.44 7.47 0.96
C ILE A 34 0.86 7.52 -0.51
N LEU A 35 0.99 8.71 -1.08
CA LEU A 35 1.56 8.86 -2.43
C LEU A 35 3.02 8.39 -2.44
N THR A 36 3.39 7.60 -3.45
CA THR A 36 4.75 7.04 -3.60
C THR A 36 5.83 8.12 -3.54
N GLU A 37 5.54 9.34 -4.01
CA GLU A 37 6.48 10.46 -3.93
C GLU A 37 6.85 10.84 -2.49
N TYR A 38 5.89 10.83 -1.56
CA TYR A 38 6.12 11.16 -0.16
C TYR A 38 6.73 10.01 0.61
N MET A 39 6.40 8.77 0.24
CA MET A 39 7.08 7.58 0.76
C MET A 39 8.57 7.61 0.42
N ALA A 40 8.92 7.88 -0.85
CA ALA A 40 10.31 7.99 -1.28
C ALA A 40 11.07 9.13 -0.57
N ILE A 41 10.41 10.28 -0.34
CA ILE A 41 11.00 11.38 0.44
C ILE A 41 11.28 10.93 1.87
N ALA A 42 10.36 10.19 2.50
CA ALA A 42 10.53 9.71 3.87
C ALA A 42 11.65 8.66 3.97
N GLU A 43 11.74 7.73 3.01
CA GLU A 43 12.80 6.72 2.95
C GLU A 43 14.21 7.31 2.81
N ASP A 44 14.33 8.39 2.03
CA ASP A 44 15.60 9.11 1.82
C ASP A 44 15.93 10.08 2.96
N SER A 45 15.04 10.29 3.93
CA SER A 45 15.20 11.31 4.98
C SER A 45 15.94 10.82 6.22
N GLU A 46 16.63 11.74 6.90
CA GLU A 46 17.27 11.51 8.20
C GLU A 46 16.43 12.09 9.36
N GLU A 47 16.67 11.65 10.60
CA GLU A 47 15.86 12.01 11.79
C GLU A 47 15.69 13.54 12.01
N ASP A 48 16.65 14.35 11.55
CA ASP A 48 16.69 15.80 11.73
C ASP A 48 16.33 16.61 10.46
N ASP A 49 15.81 15.96 9.41
CA ASP A 49 15.51 16.64 8.16
C ASP A 49 14.37 17.68 8.28
N ASP A 50 14.57 18.84 7.64
CA ASP A 50 13.60 19.92 7.61
C ASP A 50 12.70 19.86 6.37
N PHE A 51 11.41 19.61 6.61
CA PHE A 51 10.36 19.59 5.58
C PHE A 51 9.68 20.96 5.35
N SER A 52 10.21 22.06 5.89
CA SER A 52 9.62 23.41 5.76
C SER A 52 9.46 23.91 4.32
N LYS A 53 10.19 23.30 3.37
CA LYS A 53 10.07 23.57 1.92
C LYS A 53 8.75 23.07 1.31
N TYR A 54 8.07 22.12 1.96
CA TYR A 54 6.81 21.55 1.51
C TYR A 54 5.61 22.28 2.12
N LEU A 55 4.45 22.20 1.48
CA LEU A 55 3.20 22.73 2.01
C LEU A 55 2.75 21.93 3.24
N GLY A 56 1.91 22.50 4.10
CA GLY A 56 1.51 21.86 5.37
C GLY A 56 0.93 20.45 5.19
N TRP A 57 0.05 20.26 4.20
CA TRP A 57 -0.53 18.94 3.91
C TRP A 57 0.49 17.94 3.38
N GLU A 58 1.50 18.39 2.63
CA GLU A 58 2.59 17.55 2.14
C GLU A 58 3.49 17.12 3.30
N GLN A 59 3.78 18.04 4.23
CA GLN A 59 4.52 17.71 5.43
C GLN A 59 3.78 16.68 6.28
N ASP A 60 2.45 16.78 6.38
CA ASP A 60 1.64 15.80 7.10
C ASP A 60 1.70 14.42 6.42
N ALA A 61 1.65 14.37 5.08
CA ALA A 61 1.82 13.12 4.32
C ALA A 61 3.22 12.50 4.50
N ILE A 62 4.28 13.31 4.47
CA ILE A 62 5.66 12.83 4.72
C ILE A 62 5.80 12.30 6.16
N ARG A 63 5.18 12.96 7.15
CA ARG A 63 5.19 12.48 8.54
C ARG A 63 4.40 11.19 8.74
N GLU A 64 3.31 11.01 7.99
CA GLU A 64 2.57 9.75 7.98
C GLU A 64 3.44 8.62 7.41
N ALA A 65 4.16 8.87 6.31
CA ALA A 65 5.13 7.94 5.74
C ALA A 65 6.25 7.57 6.71
N LEU A 66 6.85 8.56 7.37
CA LEU A 66 7.85 8.33 8.43
C LEU A 66 7.30 7.46 9.56
N THR A 67 6.05 7.71 9.98
CA THR A 67 5.40 6.90 11.03
C THR A 67 5.27 5.44 10.62
N VAL A 68 4.96 5.16 9.35
CA VAL A 68 4.92 3.80 8.81
C VAL A 68 6.31 3.15 8.83
N LEU A 69 7.33 3.87 8.35
CA LEU A 69 8.72 3.38 8.30
C LEU A 69 9.29 3.09 9.69
N ASP A 70 9.13 4.01 10.64
CA ASP A 70 9.61 3.87 12.03
C ASP A 70 8.95 2.70 12.76
N ASN A 71 7.75 2.31 12.34
CA ASN A 71 6.96 1.25 12.94
C ASN A 71 6.67 0.12 11.96
N TRP A 72 7.56 -0.14 11.00
CA TRP A 72 7.33 -1.10 9.91
C TRP A 72 6.81 -2.47 10.37
N ASP A 73 7.30 -2.96 11.50
CA ASP A 73 6.88 -4.22 12.13
C ASP A 73 5.40 -4.24 12.55
N ASP A 74 4.73 -3.10 12.63
CA ASP A 74 3.30 -2.95 12.93
C ASP A 74 2.43 -2.81 11.69
N TYR A 75 3.03 -2.67 10.51
CA TYR A 75 2.32 -2.52 9.25
C TYR A 75 2.43 -3.78 8.38
N ILE A 76 1.51 -3.89 7.42
CA ILE A 76 1.56 -4.82 6.31
C ILE A 76 1.30 -3.99 5.06
N GLU A 77 2.24 -4.01 4.12
CA GLU A 77 2.03 -3.44 2.81
C GLU A 77 0.93 -4.23 2.08
N LEU A 78 -0.05 -3.49 1.58
CA LEU A 78 -1.12 -4.03 0.77
C LEU A 78 -0.70 -3.98 -0.70
N PRO A 79 -1.18 -4.94 -1.53
CA PRO A 79 -0.84 -4.94 -2.93
C PRO A 79 -1.33 -3.68 -3.62
N ASP A 80 -0.54 -3.16 -4.55
CA ASP A 80 -0.93 -2.03 -5.38
C ASP A 80 -1.82 -2.44 -6.57
N GLU A 81 -2.31 -1.45 -7.32
CA GLU A 81 -3.15 -1.69 -8.49
C GLU A 81 -2.45 -2.53 -9.56
N ASP A 82 -1.15 -2.33 -9.76
CA ASP A 82 -0.36 -3.03 -10.76
C ASP A 82 -0.17 -4.51 -10.37
N GLU A 83 0.14 -4.81 -9.11
CA GLU A 83 0.25 -6.16 -8.57
C GLU A 83 -1.08 -6.93 -8.65
N VAL A 84 -2.21 -6.28 -8.34
CA VAL A 84 -3.55 -6.88 -8.47
C VAL A 84 -3.86 -7.16 -9.95
N ASN A 85 -3.54 -6.22 -10.84
CA ASN A 85 -3.75 -6.39 -12.27
C ASN A 85 -2.89 -7.52 -12.85
N ASP A 86 -1.62 -7.60 -12.47
CA ASP A 86 -0.70 -8.66 -12.90
C ASP A 86 -1.16 -10.04 -12.43
N TYR A 87 -1.60 -10.14 -11.16
CA TYR A 87 -2.21 -11.37 -10.65
C TYR A 87 -3.42 -11.78 -11.49
N ARG A 88 -4.32 -10.84 -11.80
CA ARG A 88 -5.52 -11.11 -12.61
C ARG A 88 -5.16 -11.60 -14.02
N ILE A 89 -4.15 -11.00 -14.67
CA ILE A 89 -3.68 -11.44 -15.99
C ILE A 89 -3.16 -12.89 -15.93
N MET A 90 -2.37 -13.20 -14.90
CA MET A 90 -1.85 -14.56 -14.70
C MET A 90 -2.97 -15.57 -14.42
N GLU A 91 -3.95 -15.19 -13.61
CA GLU A 91 -5.11 -16.01 -13.29
C GLU A 91 -5.96 -16.30 -14.54
N ASP A 92 -6.29 -15.26 -15.31
CA ASP A 92 -7.01 -15.38 -16.58
C ASP A 92 -6.27 -16.30 -17.56
N PHE A 93 -4.95 -16.15 -17.67
CA PHE A 93 -4.13 -17.02 -18.49
C PHE A 93 -4.20 -18.48 -18.04
N CYS A 94 -4.09 -18.76 -16.74
CA CYS A 94 -4.17 -20.13 -16.21
C CYS A 94 -5.54 -20.77 -16.50
N TYR A 95 -6.62 -20.01 -16.38
CA TYR A 95 -7.96 -20.52 -16.67
C TYR A 95 -8.28 -20.64 -18.16
N SER A 96 -7.57 -19.91 -19.01
CA SER A 96 -7.69 -20.02 -20.48
C SER A 96 -7.12 -21.32 -21.05
N GLN A 97 -6.37 -22.11 -20.26
CA GLN A 97 -5.79 -23.37 -20.73
C GLN A 97 -6.86 -24.46 -20.92
N GLU A 98 -6.91 -25.06 -22.11
CA GLU A 98 -7.82 -26.17 -22.43
C GLU A 98 -7.42 -27.49 -21.75
N ASN A 99 -6.13 -27.66 -21.46
CA ASN A 99 -5.62 -28.85 -20.78
C ASN A 99 -5.88 -28.74 -19.28
N GLU A 100 -6.78 -29.56 -18.76
CA GLU A 100 -7.12 -29.58 -17.32
C GLU A 100 -5.91 -29.81 -16.39
N LYS A 101 -4.83 -30.45 -16.87
CA LYS A 101 -3.60 -30.62 -16.06
C LYS A 101 -2.75 -29.35 -15.96
N LEU A 102 -3.02 -28.37 -16.81
CA LEU A 102 -2.34 -27.07 -16.83
C LEU A 102 -3.23 -25.95 -16.28
N LYS A 103 -4.50 -26.25 -15.99
CA LYS A 103 -5.44 -25.33 -15.36
C LYS A 103 -5.23 -25.40 -13.85
N ASN A 104 -5.11 -24.25 -13.20
CA ASN A 104 -4.98 -24.14 -11.74
C ASN A 104 -6.21 -24.68 -11.00
#